data_AF-G3AEI5-F1
#
_entry.id   AF-G3AEI5-F1
#
_cell.length_a   1.000
_cell.length_b   1.000
_cell.length_c   1.000
_cell.angle_alpha   90.00
_cell.angle_beta   90.00
_cell.angle_gamma   90.00
#
_symmetry.space_group_name_H-M   'P 1'
#
loop_
_entity.id
_entity.type
_entity.pdbx_description
1 polymer ?
#
loop_
_entity_poly.entity_id
_entity_poly.type
_entity_poly.pdbx_seq_one_letter_code
_entity_poly.pdbx_strand_id
1 'polypeptide(L)'
;MTTTNLLIDIINDSSIIDNIKVKQLSVQISQFNDVDIVSLNPSELPVDTSYKYIILLLKTEKILAQDPYNPILKQLVVDVNSIPPVAPNINENDFNSWFIKVKHNDLVTDIAYLITDLKYDNFIDLINKKLLNVKSVPTSNPYYSQLTVLIKLKILHLYLLSNYNFRNLNIAHYLQENLIAEEVSGDIWQLFENFKTNALISHDLFNLIVSANFNDNYQKIIEKMDKTKLYMNILENNIIRLSKYYTSIKISRIGEMFQFQEKGINVDLENLLFDMIIRKKLNAGSKIDQLENILQFEESAENSVQLNDHIKQVGTLISDICIRI
;
A
#
# COMPACT_ATOMS: atom_id res chain seq x y z
N MET A 1 -14.66 -9.15 35.73
CA MET A 1 -14.44 -10.18 34.69
C MET A 1 -13.05 -9.96 34.13
N THR A 2 -12.22 -10.99 34.03
CA THR A 2 -10.93 -10.90 33.35
C THR A 2 -11.17 -10.70 31.85
N THR A 3 -10.33 -9.90 31.19
CA THR A 3 -10.37 -9.62 29.73
C THR A 3 -10.44 -10.90 28.89
N THR A 4 -9.79 -11.97 29.37
CA THR A 4 -9.81 -13.32 28.78
C THR A 4 -11.19 -13.99 28.78
N ASN A 5 -12.00 -13.80 29.83
CA ASN A 5 -13.31 -14.43 29.92
C ASN A 5 -14.26 -13.90 28.83
N LEU A 6 -14.16 -12.61 28.50
CA LEU A 6 -14.96 -12.00 27.44
C LEU A 6 -14.66 -12.60 26.06
N LEU A 7 -13.39 -12.94 25.78
CA LEU A 7 -13.02 -13.60 24.52
C LEU A 7 -13.62 -15.01 24.44
N ILE A 8 -13.59 -15.75 25.56
CA ILE A 8 -14.16 -17.09 25.66
C ILE A 8 -15.68 -17.03 25.48
N ASP A 9 -16.35 -16.05 26.10
CA ASP A 9 -17.80 -15.87 25.99
C ASP A 9 -18.23 -15.62 24.53
N ILE A 10 -17.50 -14.77 23.80
CA ILE A 10 -17.75 -14.53 22.36
C ILE A 10 -17.63 -15.83 21.55
N ILE A 11 -16.61 -16.64 21.81
CA ILE A 11 -16.35 -17.86 21.05
C ILE A 11 -17.40 -18.94 21.34
N ASN A 12 -17.79 -19.07 22.61
CA ASN A 12 -18.74 -20.08 23.07
C ASN A 12 -20.21 -19.71 22.81
N ASP A 13 -20.50 -18.48 22.38
CA ASP A 13 -21.85 -18.08 22.00
C ASP A 13 -22.31 -18.84 20.74
N SER A 14 -23.15 -19.86 20.93
CA SER A 14 -23.69 -20.67 19.82
C SER A 14 -24.74 -19.95 18.98
N SER A 15 -25.23 -18.78 19.41
CA SER A 15 -26.23 -18.00 18.68
C SER A 15 -25.63 -17.14 17.56
N ILE A 16 -24.30 -17.00 17.54
CA ILE A 16 -23.57 -16.11 16.65
C ILE A 16 -22.73 -16.94 15.67
N ILE A 17 -22.76 -16.53 14.40
CA ILE A 17 -21.94 -17.12 13.32
C ILE A 17 -20.48 -16.64 13.37
N ASP A 18 -19.55 -17.45 12.85
CA ASP A 18 -18.10 -17.26 13.02
C ASP A 18 -17.58 -15.88 12.59
N ASN A 19 -18.08 -15.32 11.49
CA ASN A 19 -17.68 -13.98 11.03
C ASN A 19 -18.03 -12.86 12.03
N ILE A 20 -19.18 -12.96 12.70
CA ILE A 20 -19.59 -12.00 13.73
C ILE A 20 -18.72 -12.20 14.98
N LYS A 21 -18.42 -13.45 15.35
CA LYS A 21 -17.49 -13.75 16.45
C LYS A 21 -16.12 -13.14 16.20
N VAL A 22 -15.53 -13.35 15.02
CA VAL A 22 -14.24 -12.79 14.65
C VAL A 22 -14.26 -11.26 14.66
N LYS A 23 -15.36 -10.64 14.19
CA LYS A 23 -15.54 -9.18 14.28
C LYS A 23 -15.57 -8.70 15.73
N GLN A 24 -16.32 -9.37 16.61
CA GLN A 24 -16.38 -9.04 18.04
C GLN A 24 -15.01 -9.25 18.72
N LEU A 25 -14.31 -10.33 18.41
CA LEU A 25 -12.94 -10.58 18.90
C LEU A 25 -11.99 -9.46 18.47
N SER A 26 -12.05 -9.03 17.21
CA SER A 26 -11.22 -7.93 16.70
C SER A 26 -11.49 -6.61 17.44
N VAL A 27 -12.75 -6.30 17.73
CA VAL A 27 -13.16 -5.11 18.51
C VAL A 27 -12.70 -5.23 19.96
N GLN A 28 -12.84 -6.40 20.57
CA GLN A 28 -12.46 -6.60 21.96
C GLN A 28 -10.93 -6.52 22.12
N ILE A 29 -10.19 -7.18 21.23
CA ILE A 29 -8.72 -7.15 21.22
C ILE A 29 -8.24 -5.72 20.97
N SER A 30 -8.86 -4.93 20.09
CA SER A 30 -8.45 -3.54 19.84
C SER A 30 -8.59 -2.63 21.08
N GLN A 31 -9.45 -2.97 22.03
CA GLN A 31 -9.65 -2.24 23.29
C GLN A 31 -8.66 -2.60 24.41
N PHE A 32 -7.92 -3.71 24.29
CA PHE A 32 -6.96 -4.13 25.32
C PHE A 32 -5.85 -3.07 25.53
N ASN A 33 -5.41 -2.86 26.77
CA ASN A 33 -4.19 -2.08 26.99
C ASN A 33 -2.94 -2.92 26.66
N ASP A 34 -1.77 -2.31 26.71
CA ASP A 34 -0.50 -2.95 26.34
C ASP A 34 -0.15 -4.15 27.25
N VAL A 35 -0.55 -4.09 28.53
CA VAL A 35 -0.32 -5.18 29.50
C VAL A 35 -1.24 -6.37 29.19
N ASP A 36 -2.52 -6.10 28.95
CA ASP A 36 -3.53 -7.11 28.64
C ASP A 36 -3.22 -7.82 27.31
N ILE A 37 -2.81 -7.08 26.28
CA ILE A 37 -2.50 -7.68 24.98
C ILE A 37 -1.23 -8.54 25.04
N VAL A 38 -0.20 -8.10 25.76
CA VAL A 38 1.05 -8.86 25.91
C VAL A 38 0.80 -10.14 26.70
N SER A 39 0.05 -10.06 27.81
CA SER A 39 -0.24 -11.19 28.70
C SER A 39 -1.22 -12.22 28.12
N LEU A 40 -2.01 -11.87 27.10
CA LEU A 40 -2.93 -12.79 26.43
C LEU A 40 -2.17 -13.97 25.81
N ASN A 41 -2.31 -15.18 26.37
CA ASN A 41 -1.75 -16.41 25.79
C ASN A 41 -2.86 -17.21 25.06
N PRO A 42 -2.95 -17.17 23.71
CA PRO A 42 -4.02 -17.84 22.98
C PRO A 42 -4.01 -19.38 23.16
N SER A 43 -2.83 -19.97 23.38
CA SER A 43 -2.65 -21.42 23.51
C SER A 43 -3.35 -22.00 24.74
N GLU A 44 -3.44 -21.22 25.82
CA GLU A 44 -4.03 -21.62 27.11
C GLU A 44 -5.56 -21.49 27.15
N LEU A 45 -6.16 -20.87 26.13
CA LEU A 45 -7.62 -20.66 26.11
C LEU A 45 -8.36 -22.00 25.89
N PRO A 46 -9.44 -22.27 26.66
CA PRO A 46 -10.25 -23.48 26.52
C PRO A 46 -11.25 -23.35 25.35
N VAL A 47 -10.74 -23.06 24.15
CA VAL A 47 -11.53 -22.86 22.92
C VAL A 47 -10.96 -23.69 21.77
N ASP A 48 -11.73 -23.81 20.68
CA ASP A 48 -11.29 -24.51 19.47
C ASP A 48 -9.97 -23.93 18.92
N THR A 49 -9.16 -24.81 18.31
CA THR A 49 -7.84 -24.48 17.78
C THR A 49 -7.88 -23.37 16.74
N SER A 50 -8.91 -23.32 15.89
CA SER A 50 -9.06 -22.26 14.88
C SER A 50 -9.14 -20.87 15.54
N TYR A 51 -9.90 -20.75 16.63
CA TYR A 51 -10.02 -19.50 17.37
C TYR A 51 -8.74 -19.12 18.11
N LYS A 52 -7.92 -20.08 18.55
CA LYS A 52 -6.59 -19.79 19.11
C LYS A 52 -5.70 -19.11 18.06
N TYR A 53 -5.70 -19.61 16.82
CA TYR A 53 -4.96 -19.00 15.72
C TYR A 53 -5.50 -17.62 15.34
N ILE A 54 -6.82 -17.46 15.29
CA ILE A 54 -7.46 -16.15 15.04
C ILE A 54 -7.02 -15.12 16.09
N ILE A 55 -7.07 -15.48 17.37
CA ILE A 55 -6.63 -14.59 18.46
C ILE A 55 -5.14 -14.28 18.34
N LEU A 56 -4.29 -15.26 18.03
CA LEU A 56 -2.85 -15.04 17.83
C LEU A 56 -2.57 -14.05 16.71
N LEU A 57 -3.26 -14.18 15.56
CA LEU A 57 -3.14 -13.27 14.42
C LEU A 57 -3.59 -11.85 14.79
N LEU A 58 -4.76 -11.71 15.43
CA LEU A 58 -5.30 -10.41 15.86
C LEU A 58 -4.40 -9.74 16.92
N LYS A 59 -3.88 -10.53 17.88
CA LYS A 59 -2.92 -10.06 18.88
C LYS A 59 -1.66 -9.51 18.22
N THR A 60 -1.11 -10.27 17.28
CA THR A 60 0.14 -9.90 16.61
C THR A 60 -0.05 -8.66 15.75
N GLU A 61 -1.16 -8.57 15.00
CA GLU A 61 -1.51 -7.37 14.21
C GLU A 61 -1.65 -6.14 15.11
N LYS A 62 -2.31 -6.28 16.27
CA LYS A 62 -2.43 -5.17 17.23
C LYS A 62 -1.09 -4.70 17.76
N ILE A 63 -0.23 -5.62 18.19
CA ILE A 63 1.10 -5.28 18.72
C ILE A 63 1.93 -4.60 17.62
N LEU A 64 1.90 -5.14 16.40
CA LEU A 64 2.57 -4.55 15.24
C LEU A 64 2.07 -3.12 14.95
N ALA A 65 0.75 -2.92 14.99
CA ALA A 65 0.11 -1.62 14.78
C ALA A 65 0.49 -0.61 15.88
N GLN A 66 0.65 -1.06 17.13
CA GLN A 66 0.96 -0.19 18.26
C GLN A 66 2.44 0.17 18.35
N ASP A 67 3.32 -0.83 18.19
CA ASP A 67 4.77 -0.67 18.22
C ASP A 67 5.46 -1.70 17.31
N PRO A 68 5.85 -1.32 16.08
CA PRO A 68 6.49 -2.22 15.12
C PRO A 68 7.88 -2.73 15.55
N TYR A 69 8.48 -2.15 16.59
CA TYR A 69 9.78 -2.57 17.13
C TYR A 69 9.66 -3.26 18.49
N ASN A 70 8.43 -3.63 18.89
CA ASN A 70 8.21 -4.32 20.15
C ASN A 70 9.04 -5.63 20.19
N PRO A 71 9.87 -5.86 21.22
CA PRO A 71 10.73 -7.03 21.32
C PRO A 71 9.98 -8.38 21.23
N ILE A 72 8.71 -8.40 21.63
CA ILE A 72 7.86 -9.59 21.64
C ILE A 72 7.46 -10.02 20.22
N LEU A 73 7.51 -9.11 19.23
CA LEU A 73 7.18 -9.44 17.84
C LEU A 73 8.06 -10.57 17.31
N LYS A 74 9.32 -10.70 17.73
CA LYS A 74 10.18 -11.82 17.31
C LYS A 74 9.60 -13.17 17.70
N GLN A 75 9.08 -13.30 18.92
CA GLN A 75 8.45 -14.53 19.38
C GLN A 75 7.11 -14.75 18.67
N LEU A 76 6.28 -13.70 18.55
CA LEU A 76 5.00 -13.79 17.87
C LEU A 76 5.15 -14.19 16.40
N VAL A 77 6.21 -13.77 15.73
CA VAL A 77 6.54 -14.22 14.37
C VAL A 77 6.80 -15.71 14.31
N VAL A 78 7.53 -16.27 15.28
CA VAL A 78 7.74 -17.72 15.39
C VAL A 78 6.40 -18.43 15.61
N ASP A 79 5.57 -17.90 16.51
CA ASP A 79 4.26 -18.47 16.83
C ASP A 79 3.31 -18.42 15.61
N VAL A 80 3.28 -17.30 14.88
CA VAL A 80 2.47 -17.14 13.66
C VAL A 80 2.95 -18.09 12.56
N ASN A 81 4.27 -18.23 12.35
CA ASN A 81 4.82 -19.17 11.38
C ASN A 81 4.64 -20.65 11.78
N SER A 82 4.31 -20.92 13.04
CA SER A 82 3.99 -22.27 13.52
C SER A 82 2.54 -22.69 13.22
N ILE A 83 1.69 -21.75 12.78
CA ILE A 83 0.32 -22.06 12.34
C ILE A 83 0.40 -23.02 11.15
N PRO A 84 -0.26 -24.20 11.20
CA PRO A 84 -0.23 -25.15 10.11
C PRO A 84 -0.74 -24.52 8.80
N PRO A 85 -0.12 -24.84 7.65
CA PRO A 85 -0.56 -24.32 6.37
C PRO A 85 -2.01 -24.74 6.11
N VAL A 86 -2.87 -23.77 5.83
CA VAL A 86 -4.27 -24.03 5.49
C VAL A 86 -4.32 -24.70 4.12
N ALA A 87 -5.15 -25.74 3.98
CA ALA A 87 -5.27 -26.51 2.75
C ALA A 87 -5.61 -25.61 1.54
N PRO A 88 -5.14 -25.94 0.32
CA PRO A 88 -5.42 -25.12 -0.87
C PRO A 88 -6.92 -25.10 -1.23
N ASN A 89 -7.65 -26.19 -0.94
CA ASN A 89 -9.07 -26.36 -1.24
C ASN A 89 -9.92 -26.12 0.01
N ILE A 90 -9.98 -24.88 0.49
CA ILE A 90 -10.84 -24.50 1.60
C ILE A 90 -12.30 -24.45 1.10
N ASN A 91 -13.22 -25.06 1.86
CA ASN A 91 -14.64 -24.91 1.60
C ASN A 91 -15.03 -23.41 1.68
N GLU A 92 -15.75 -22.87 0.71
CA GLU A 92 -16.17 -21.45 0.71
C GLU A 92 -16.95 -21.05 1.96
N ASN A 93 -17.62 -22.01 2.61
CA ASN A 93 -18.37 -21.80 3.84
C ASN A 93 -17.52 -21.85 5.12
N ASP A 94 -16.26 -22.28 5.05
CA ASP A 94 -15.34 -22.33 6.19
C ASP A 94 -14.66 -20.98 6.39
N PHE A 95 -15.38 -20.08 7.06
CA PHE A 95 -14.93 -18.71 7.31
C PHE A 95 -13.62 -18.66 8.11
N ASN A 96 -13.47 -19.49 9.15
CA ASN A 96 -12.30 -19.45 10.02
C ASN A 96 -11.03 -19.81 9.25
N SER A 97 -11.07 -20.87 8.44
CA SER A 97 -9.92 -21.24 7.60
C SER A 97 -9.56 -20.15 6.59
N TRP A 98 -10.55 -19.51 5.96
CA TRP A 98 -10.32 -18.39 5.05
C TRP A 98 -9.72 -17.17 5.77
N PHE A 99 -10.26 -16.82 6.94
CA PHE A 99 -9.74 -15.72 7.75
C PHE A 99 -8.29 -15.98 8.13
N ILE A 100 -7.98 -17.18 8.66
CA ILE A 100 -6.62 -17.58 9.04
C ILE A 100 -5.69 -17.47 7.84
N LYS A 101 -6.05 -18.06 6.70
CA LYS A 101 -5.22 -18.01 5.47
C LYS A 101 -4.91 -16.58 5.05
N VAL A 102 -5.94 -15.74 4.95
CA VAL A 102 -5.79 -14.36 4.45
C VAL A 102 -5.00 -13.50 5.44
N LYS A 103 -5.36 -13.53 6.73
CA LYS A 103 -4.69 -12.73 7.76
C LYS A 103 -3.27 -13.20 8.05
N HIS A 104 -3.02 -14.51 8.04
CA HIS A 104 -1.66 -15.05 8.15
C HIS A 104 -0.77 -14.53 7.01
N ASN A 105 -1.22 -14.65 5.76
CA ASN A 105 -0.44 -14.20 4.60
C ASN A 105 -0.22 -12.68 4.62
N ASP A 106 -1.24 -11.90 4.97
CA ASP A 106 -1.15 -10.45 5.10
C ASP A 106 -0.13 -10.05 6.17
N LEU A 107 -0.22 -10.63 7.37
CA LEU A 107 0.64 -10.31 8.50
C LEU A 107 2.09 -10.76 8.29
N VAL A 108 2.32 -11.96 7.76
CA VAL A 108 3.68 -12.47 7.48
C VAL A 108 4.35 -11.59 6.42
N THR A 109 3.63 -11.18 5.38
CA THR A 109 4.18 -10.28 4.36
C THR A 109 4.42 -8.86 4.91
N ASP A 110 3.55 -8.35 5.79
CA ASP A 110 3.78 -7.07 6.48
C ASP A 110 5.07 -7.10 7.29
N ILE A 111 5.25 -8.13 8.12
CA ILE A 111 6.45 -8.26 8.94
C ILE A 111 7.69 -8.41 8.05
N ALA A 112 7.62 -9.28 7.03
CA ALA A 112 8.73 -9.53 6.13
C ALA A 112 9.22 -8.26 5.43
N TYR A 113 8.30 -7.45 4.89
CA TYR A 113 8.63 -6.31 4.02
C TYR A 113 8.70 -4.96 4.74
N LEU A 114 8.03 -4.80 5.88
CA LEU A 114 8.00 -3.52 6.60
C LEU A 114 8.91 -3.51 7.84
N ILE A 115 9.22 -4.68 8.42
CA ILE A 115 9.91 -4.79 9.70
C ILE A 115 11.27 -5.48 9.56
N THR A 116 11.33 -6.68 8.97
CA THR A 116 12.56 -7.49 8.93
C THR A 116 13.38 -7.23 7.68
N ASP A 117 14.30 -6.26 7.72
CA ASP A 117 15.49 -6.03 6.86
C ASP A 117 15.39 -6.16 5.32
N LEU A 118 14.25 -6.57 4.75
CA LEU A 118 13.92 -6.36 3.35
C LEU A 118 13.61 -4.87 3.23
N LYS A 119 14.64 -4.13 2.82
CA LYS A 119 14.63 -2.67 2.68
C LYS A 119 13.31 -2.19 2.06
N TYR A 120 12.83 -1.06 2.57
CA TYR A 120 11.64 -0.28 2.18
C TYR A 120 11.43 -0.08 0.67
N ASP A 121 12.45 -0.36 -0.15
CA ASP A 121 12.49 -0.16 -1.60
C ASP A 121 11.49 -1.01 -2.38
N ASN A 122 10.83 -1.99 -1.74
CA ASN A 122 9.97 -2.99 -2.39
C ASN A 122 8.47 -2.87 -2.06
N PHE A 123 7.94 -1.67 -1.79
CA PHE A 123 6.48 -1.47 -1.60
C PHE A 123 5.65 -2.07 -2.74
N ILE A 124 6.13 -2.00 -3.97
CA ILE A 124 5.45 -2.59 -5.13
C ILE A 124 5.35 -4.12 -5.04
N ASP A 125 6.36 -4.80 -4.50
CA ASP A 125 6.30 -6.25 -4.32
C ASP A 125 5.33 -6.62 -3.19
N LEU A 126 5.34 -5.87 -2.08
CA LEU A 126 4.36 -6.04 -1.01
C LEU A 126 2.93 -5.82 -1.51
N ILE A 127 2.69 -4.75 -2.28
CA ILE A 127 1.39 -4.50 -2.93
C ILE A 127 0.99 -5.70 -3.80
N ASN A 128 1.89 -6.22 -4.63
CA ASN A 128 1.58 -7.38 -5.48
C ASN A 128 1.24 -8.62 -4.64
N LYS A 129 1.93 -8.87 -3.52
CA LYS A 129 1.58 -9.96 -2.59
C LYS A 129 0.19 -9.76 -1.99
N LYS A 130 -0.18 -8.53 -1.62
CA LYS A 130 -1.52 -8.18 -1.12
C LYS A 130 -2.60 -8.36 -2.18
N LEU A 131 -2.33 -7.93 -3.42
CA LEU A 131 -3.24 -8.14 -4.55
C LEU A 131 -3.50 -9.62 -4.80
N LEU A 132 -2.45 -10.47 -4.74
CA LEU A 132 -2.60 -11.92 -4.85
C LEU A 132 -3.44 -12.49 -3.69
N ASN A 133 -3.24 -11.99 -2.47
CA ASN A 133 -4.00 -12.40 -1.31
C ASN A 133 -5.50 -12.08 -1.49
N VAL A 134 -5.83 -10.84 -1.86
CA VAL A 134 -7.23 -10.40 -2.13
C VAL A 134 -7.86 -11.20 -3.26
N LYS A 135 -7.15 -11.40 -4.38
CA LYS A 135 -7.65 -12.20 -5.52
C LYS A 135 -7.91 -13.66 -5.18
N SER A 136 -7.28 -14.19 -4.13
CA SER A 136 -7.49 -15.57 -3.70
C SER A 136 -8.77 -15.78 -2.89
N VAL A 137 -9.40 -14.70 -2.40
CA VAL A 137 -10.56 -14.77 -1.52
C VAL A 137 -11.85 -15.01 -2.33
N PRO A 138 -12.77 -15.88 -1.88
CA PRO A 138 -14.02 -16.13 -2.58
C PRO A 138 -14.88 -14.86 -2.68
N THR A 139 -15.38 -14.57 -3.88
CA THR A 139 -16.26 -13.42 -4.13
C THR A 139 -17.74 -13.73 -3.93
N SER A 140 -18.08 -15.01 -3.77
CA SER A 140 -19.46 -15.51 -3.60
C SER A 140 -20.11 -15.07 -2.29
N ASN A 141 -19.30 -14.76 -1.26
CA ASN A 141 -19.78 -14.46 0.08
C ASN A 141 -19.47 -12.99 0.47
N PRO A 142 -20.50 -12.15 0.72
CA PRO A 142 -20.33 -10.75 1.13
C PRO A 142 -19.50 -10.54 2.39
N TYR A 143 -19.37 -11.54 3.27
CA TYR A 143 -18.56 -11.41 4.49
C TYR A 143 -17.07 -11.28 4.21
N TYR A 144 -16.59 -11.83 3.10
CA TYR A 144 -15.20 -11.71 2.70
C TYR A 144 -14.86 -10.33 2.14
N SER A 145 -15.86 -9.52 1.72
CA SER A 145 -15.59 -8.15 1.28
C SER A 145 -14.95 -7.35 2.41
N GLN A 146 -15.49 -7.43 3.63
CA GLN A 146 -14.97 -6.75 4.83
C GLN A 146 -13.53 -7.17 5.15
N LEU A 147 -13.20 -8.45 4.97
CA LEU A 147 -11.84 -8.97 5.17
C LEU A 147 -10.85 -8.33 4.18
N THR A 148 -11.27 -8.14 2.93
CA THR A 148 -10.43 -7.56 1.89
C THR A 148 -10.33 -6.05 1.94
N VAL A 149 -11.31 -5.32 2.50
CA VAL A 149 -11.30 -3.84 2.59
C VAL A 149 -10.04 -3.34 3.30
N LEU A 150 -9.68 -3.91 4.45
CA LEU A 150 -8.47 -3.51 5.18
C LEU A 150 -7.21 -3.72 4.33
N ILE A 151 -7.14 -4.81 3.56
CA ILE A 151 -6.00 -5.08 2.68
C ILE A 151 -5.97 -4.09 1.51
N LYS A 152 -7.13 -3.71 0.94
CA LYS A 152 -7.23 -2.66 -0.08
C LYS A 152 -6.74 -1.31 0.44
N LEU A 153 -7.07 -0.96 1.69
CA LEU A 153 -6.58 0.26 2.33
C LEU A 153 -5.07 0.23 2.53
N LYS A 154 -4.50 -0.89 2.98
CA LYS A 154 -3.04 -1.10 3.02
C LYS A 154 -2.40 -0.95 1.64
N ILE A 155 -3.02 -1.48 0.58
CA ILE A 155 -2.54 -1.32 -0.81
C ILE A 155 -2.55 0.15 -1.21
N LEU A 156 -3.63 0.88 -0.92
CA LEU A 156 -3.73 2.30 -1.21
C LEU A 156 -2.63 3.10 -0.48
N HIS A 157 -2.47 2.89 0.83
CA HIS A 157 -1.48 3.59 1.63
C HIS A 157 -0.05 3.35 1.11
N LEU A 158 0.30 2.09 0.82
CA LEU A 158 1.60 1.75 0.22
C LEU A 158 1.76 2.33 -1.18
N TYR A 159 0.71 2.32 -2.01
CA TYR A 159 0.75 2.87 -3.36
C TYR A 159 1.06 4.37 -3.34
N LEU A 160 0.39 5.12 -2.46
CA LEU A 160 0.60 6.56 -2.32
C LEU A 160 2.02 6.93 -1.85
N LEU A 161 2.73 6.01 -1.18
CA LEU A 161 4.11 6.18 -0.71
C LEU A 161 5.16 5.45 -1.57
N SER A 162 4.72 4.72 -2.60
CA SER A 162 5.59 3.90 -3.41
C SER A 162 6.44 4.74 -4.36
N ASN A 163 7.63 4.25 -4.65
CA ASN A 163 8.49 4.83 -5.67
C ASN A 163 7.94 4.58 -7.08
N TYR A 164 8.54 5.22 -8.07
CA TYR A 164 8.12 4.98 -9.43
C TYR A 164 8.45 3.55 -9.88
N ASN A 165 7.44 2.86 -10.42
CA ASN A 165 7.57 1.55 -11.05
C ASN A 165 6.55 1.43 -12.19
N PHE A 166 6.90 0.77 -13.29
CA PHE A 166 5.97 0.54 -14.41
C PHE A 166 4.71 -0.25 -13.98
N ARG A 167 4.81 -1.07 -12.93
CA ARG A 167 3.68 -1.81 -12.35
C ARG A 167 2.66 -0.91 -11.65
N ASN A 168 3.01 0.34 -11.34
CA ASN A 168 2.12 1.30 -10.68
C ASN A 168 0.85 1.55 -11.49
N LEU A 169 0.91 1.48 -12.82
CA LEU A 169 -0.26 1.65 -13.68
C LEU A 169 -1.34 0.59 -13.39
N ASN A 170 -0.94 -0.68 -13.30
CA ASN A 170 -1.86 -1.78 -13.00
C ASN A 170 -2.44 -1.68 -11.59
N ILE A 171 -1.63 -1.21 -10.63
CA ILE A 171 -2.08 -0.97 -9.26
C ILE A 171 -3.09 0.18 -9.23
N ALA A 172 -2.84 1.26 -9.97
CA ALA A 172 -3.74 2.40 -10.08
C ALA A 172 -5.09 2.01 -10.69
N HIS A 173 -5.09 1.23 -11.78
CA HIS A 173 -6.33 0.71 -12.37
C HIS A 173 -7.09 -0.20 -11.40
N TYR A 174 -6.39 -1.11 -10.73
CA TYR A 174 -7.02 -1.94 -9.71
C TYR A 174 -7.69 -1.10 -8.62
N LEU A 175 -7.00 -0.08 -8.08
CA LEU A 175 -7.56 0.80 -7.07
C LEU A 175 -8.77 1.58 -7.59
N GLN A 176 -8.73 2.09 -8.82
CA GLN A 176 -9.86 2.79 -9.43
C GLN A 176 -11.11 1.91 -9.61
N GLU A 177 -10.91 0.62 -9.93
CA GLU A 177 -12.02 -0.31 -10.18
C GLU A 177 -12.58 -0.92 -8.88
N ASN A 178 -11.74 -1.09 -7.85
CA ASN A 178 -12.05 -1.92 -6.68
C ASN A 178 -12.15 -1.16 -5.36
N LEU A 179 -11.72 0.10 -5.31
CA LEU A 179 -11.87 0.97 -4.15
C LEU A 179 -13.20 1.72 -4.26
N ILE A 180 -14.10 1.46 -3.31
CA ILE A 180 -15.44 2.04 -3.28
C ILE A 180 -15.42 3.22 -2.29
N ALA A 181 -15.94 4.38 -2.69
CA ALA A 181 -15.87 5.60 -1.89
C ALA A 181 -16.54 5.42 -0.51
N GLU A 182 -17.61 4.63 -0.44
CA GLU A 182 -18.33 4.31 0.79
C GLU A 182 -17.54 3.40 1.76
N GLU A 183 -16.54 2.67 1.26
CA GLU A 183 -15.65 1.81 2.07
C GLU A 183 -14.47 2.59 2.66
N VAL A 184 -14.27 3.84 2.25
CA VAL A 184 -13.11 4.67 2.57
C VAL A 184 -13.59 5.96 3.23
N SER A 185 -12.89 6.43 4.28
CA SER A 185 -13.23 7.74 4.85
C SER A 185 -13.05 8.85 3.81
N GLY A 186 -13.93 9.85 3.82
CA GLY A 186 -13.91 10.94 2.83
C GLY A 186 -12.55 11.63 2.67
N ASP A 187 -11.81 11.83 3.76
CA ASP A 187 -10.48 12.45 3.74
C ASP A 187 -9.47 11.60 2.94
N ILE A 188 -9.48 10.28 3.15
CA ILE A 188 -8.61 9.35 2.44
C ILE A 188 -8.99 9.24 0.96
N TRP A 189 -10.29 9.26 0.65
CA TRP A 189 -10.76 9.29 -0.73
C TRP A 189 -10.30 10.56 -1.45
N GLN A 190 -10.38 11.72 -0.78
CA GLN A 190 -9.87 12.99 -1.31
C GLN A 190 -8.35 12.95 -1.52
N LEU A 191 -7.59 12.34 -0.60
CA LEU A 191 -6.14 12.15 -0.80
C LEU A 191 -5.84 11.33 -2.06
N PHE A 192 -6.59 10.25 -2.29
CA PHE A 192 -6.44 9.43 -3.49
C PHE A 192 -6.77 10.20 -4.78
N GLU A 193 -7.90 10.92 -4.81
CA GLU A 193 -8.27 11.73 -5.98
C GLU A 193 -7.28 12.88 -6.22
N ASN A 194 -6.79 13.54 -5.17
CA ASN A 194 -5.74 14.55 -5.27
C ASN A 194 -4.45 13.96 -5.83
N PHE A 195 -4.05 12.76 -5.39
CA PHE A 195 -2.83 12.11 -5.89
C PHE A 195 -2.91 11.76 -7.39
N LYS A 196 -4.10 11.35 -7.84
CA LYS A 196 -4.42 10.97 -9.22
C LYS A 196 -4.52 12.17 -10.16
N THR A 197 -5.16 13.25 -9.71
CA THR A 197 -5.44 14.42 -10.54
C THR A 197 -4.28 15.42 -10.59
N ASN A 198 -3.47 15.49 -9.54
CA ASN A 198 -2.36 16.44 -9.49
C ASN A 198 -1.23 16.03 -10.43
N ALA A 199 -0.76 16.98 -11.24
CA ALA A 199 0.40 16.79 -12.10
C ALA A 199 1.68 16.49 -11.31
N LEU A 200 1.81 17.05 -10.10
CA LEU A 200 2.93 16.82 -9.18
C LEU A 200 2.42 16.74 -7.74
N ILE A 201 3.04 15.90 -6.92
CA ILE A 201 2.72 15.75 -5.50
C ILE A 201 3.55 16.77 -4.70
N SER A 202 2.88 17.68 -4.01
CA SER A 202 3.54 18.67 -3.15
C SER A 202 4.06 18.04 -1.85
N HIS A 203 4.99 18.71 -1.19
CA HIS A 203 5.48 18.32 0.13
C HIS A 203 4.34 18.29 1.18
N ASP A 204 3.40 19.24 1.11
CA ASP A 204 2.27 19.28 2.04
C ASP A 204 1.34 18.09 1.83
N LEU A 205 1.07 17.70 0.57
CA LEU A 205 0.31 16.50 0.27
C LEU A 205 1.02 15.23 0.74
N PHE A 206 2.35 15.15 0.58
CA PHE A 206 3.15 14.05 1.13
C PHE A 206 3.01 13.96 2.66
N ASN A 207 3.12 15.08 3.38
CA ASN A 207 2.95 15.10 4.82
C ASN A 207 1.55 14.64 5.24
N LEU A 208 0.51 15.04 4.48
CA LEU A 208 -0.84 14.55 4.72
C LEU A 208 -0.94 13.03 4.55
N ILE A 209 -0.34 12.47 3.48
CA ILE A 209 -0.33 11.02 3.26
C ILE A 209 0.36 10.29 4.43
N VAL A 210 1.54 10.75 4.85
CA VAL A 210 2.33 10.11 5.93
C VAL A 210 1.64 10.17 7.29
N SER A 211 0.86 11.23 7.56
CA SER A 211 0.19 11.42 8.84
C SER A 211 -1.26 10.95 8.87
N ALA A 212 -1.83 10.59 7.73
CA ALA A 212 -3.22 10.16 7.64
C ALA A 212 -3.41 8.76 8.26
N ASN A 213 -4.53 8.62 8.98
CA ASN A 213 -4.97 7.32 9.46
C ASN A 213 -5.89 6.68 8.43
N PHE A 214 -5.37 5.73 7.65
CA PHE A 214 -6.13 4.94 6.69
C PHE A 214 -7.02 3.88 7.34
N ASN A 215 -6.99 3.74 8.68
CA ASN A 215 -7.60 2.64 9.43
C ASN A 215 -7.10 1.25 8.97
N ASP A 216 -5.84 1.18 8.53
CA ASP A 216 -5.20 0.02 7.93
C ASP A 216 -4.06 -0.56 8.81
N ASN A 217 -3.90 -0.02 10.02
CA ASN A 217 -2.83 -0.32 10.99
C ASN A 217 -1.41 0.08 10.57
N TYR A 218 -1.22 0.78 9.46
CA TYR A 218 0.11 1.17 8.99
C TYR A 218 0.60 2.52 9.48
N GLN A 219 -0.29 3.42 9.92
CA GLN A 219 0.08 4.79 10.31
C GLN A 219 1.34 4.83 11.20
N LYS A 220 1.33 4.10 12.32
CA LYS A 220 2.47 4.05 13.25
C LYS A 220 3.72 3.38 12.68
N ILE A 221 3.57 2.46 11.74
CA ILE A 221 4.69 1.83 11.03
C ILE A 221 5.35 2.88 10.14
N ILE A 222 4.56 3.57 9.32
CA ILE A 222 4.99 4.64 8.41
C ILE A 222 5.61 5.81 9.18
N GLU A 223 5.02 6.23 10.30
CA GLU A 223 5.55 7.31 11.14
C GLU A 223 6.98 7.07 11.63
N LYS A 224 7.35 5.80 11.84
CA LYS A 224 8.70 5.40 12.28
C LYS A 224 9.66 5.12 11.13
N MET A 225 9.19 5.08 9.88
CA MET A 225 10.07 4.93 8.72
C MET A 225 10.90 6.20 8.48
N ASP A 226 12.00 6.03 7.74
CA ASP A 226 12.82 7.13 7.27
C ASP A 226 12.03 8.02 6.29
N LYS A 227 11.55 9.16 6.79
CA LYS A 227 10.75 10.13 6.03
C LYS A 227 11.50 10.68 4.82
N THR A 228 12.82 10.80 4.89
CA THR A 228 13.62 11.27 3.74
C THR A 228 13.56 10.24 2.62
N LYS A 229 13.64 8.94 2.92
CA LYS A 229 13.46 7.88 1.92
C LYS A 229 12.06 7.83 1.34
N LEU A 230 11.03 7.92 2.19
CA LEU A 230 9.65 7.98 1.72
C LEU A 230 9.43 9.19 0.80
N TYR A 231 10.04 10.33 1.13
CA TYR A 231 9.95 11.50 0.27
C TYR A 231 10.70 11.32 -1.06
N MET A 232 11.88 10.68 -1.04
CA MET A 232 12.59 10.34 -2.28
C MET A 232 11.74 9.48 -3.22
N ASN A 233 10.93 8.55 -2.71
CA ASN A 233 9.98 7.78 -3.53
C ASN A 233 8.98 8.69 -4.26
N ILE A 234 8.44 9.71 -3.58
CA ILE A 234 7.53 10.68 -4.17
C ILE A 234 8.24 11.54 -5.21
N LEU A 235 9.49 11.94 -4.93
CA LEU A 235 10.29 12.71 -5.87
C LEU A 235 10.56 11.95 -7.16
N GLU A 236 10.85 10.65 -7.10
CA GLU A 236 10.97 9.84 -8.32
C GLU A 236 9.70 9.90 -9.18
N ASN A 237 8.52 9.76 -8.55
CA ASN A 237 7.25 9.86 -9.27
C ASN A 237 7.06 11.25 -9.89
N ASN A 238 7.39 12.30 -9.16
CA ASN A 238 7.30 13.67 -9.65
C ASN A 238 8.26 13.93 -10.82
N ILE A 239 9.51 13.44 -10.74
CA ILE A 239 10.51 13.55 -11.81
C ILE A 239 10.03 12.85 -13.09
N ILE A 240 9.41 11.68 -12.96
CA ILE A 240 8.79 10.99 -14.10
C ILE A 240 7.61 11.78 -14.67
N ARG A 241 6.82 12.44 -13.82
CA ARG A 241 5.74 13.31 -14.31
C ARG A 241 6.31 14.54 -15.01
N LEU A 242 7.42 15.12 -14.54
CA LEU A 242 8.10 16.24 -15.20
C LEU A 242 8.55 15.91 -16.63
N SER A 243 8.97 14.66 -16.91
CA SER A 243 9.36 14.26 -18.26
C SER A 243 8.23 14.36 -19.29
N LYS A 244 6.96 14.43 -18.85
CA LYS A 244 5.79 14.64 -19.72
C LYS A 244 5.59 16.11 -20.11
N TYR A 245 6.21 17.04 -19.38
CA TYR A 245 5.99 18.48 -19.55
C TYR A 245 7.26 19.24 -19.97
N TYR A 246 8.43 18.67 -19.74
CA TYR A 246 9.72 19.29 -20.01
C TYR A 246 10.56 18.41 -20.92
N THR A 247 11.20 19.03 -21.93
CA THR A 247 12.31 18.41 -22.67
C THR A 247 13.62 18.52 -21.91
N SER A 248 13.80 19.59 -21.14
CA SER A 248 14.93 19.74 -20.23
C SER A 248 14.57 20.65 -19.07
N ILE A 249 15.26 20.47 -17.94
CA ILE A 249 15.04 21.26 -16.72
C ILE A 249 16.35 21.40 -15.93
N LYS A 250 16.60 22.58 -15.37
CA LYS A 250 17.72 22.78 -14.43
C LYS A 250 17.48 21.98 -13.17
N ILE A 251 18.50 21.25 -12.70
CA ILE A 251 18.41 20.42 -11.49
C ILE A 251 18.09 21.30 -10.27
N SER A 252 18.65 22.51 -10.18
CA SER A 252 18.32 23.47 -9.12
C SER A 252 16.83 23.84 -9.10
N ARG A 253 16.19 23.93 -10.27
CA ARG A 253 14.77 24.27 -10.39
C ARG A 253 13.87 23.16 -9.85
N ILE A 254 14.25 21.90 -10.02
CA ILE A 254 13.57 20.76 -9.38
C ILE A 254 13.63 20.94 -7.86
N GLY A 255 14.80 21.30 -7.32
CA GLY A 255 14.97 21.54 -5.90
C GLY A 255 14.12 22.68 -5.34
N GLU A 256 14.00 23.78 -6.08
CA GLU A 256 13.11 24.90 -5.74
C GLU A 256 11.63 24.50 -5.77
N MET A 257 11.19 23.78 -6.81
CA MET A 257 9.79 23.35 -6.97
C MET A 257 9.29 22.48 -5.83
N PHE A 258 10.18 21.69 -5.23
CA PHE A 258 9.86 20.77 -4.14
C PHE A 258 10.37 21.25 -2.76
N GLN A 259 10.87 22.50 -2.67
CA GLN A 259 11.22 23.18 -1.43
C GLN A 259 12.21 22.42 -0.52
N PHE A 260 13.21 21.75 -1.09
CA PHE A 260 14.14 20.91 -0.31
C PHE A 260 14.87 21.65 0.81
N GLN A 261 15.32 22.87 0.54
CA GLN A 261 16.11 23.66 1.47
C GLN A 261 15.27 24.25 2.61
N GLU A 262 14.05 24.70 2.32
CA GLU A 262 13.16 25.33 3.31
C GLU A 262 12.58 24.33 4.31
N LYS A 263 12.45 23.06 3.91
CA LYS A 263 11.85 22.00 4.73
C LYS A 263 12.88 21.13 5.46
N GLY A 264 14.18 21.45 5.35
CA GLY A 264 15.26 20.72 6.03
C GLY A 264 15.48 19.29 5.52
N ILE A 265 15.02 18.97 4.30
CA ILE A 265 15.22 17.65 3.70
C ILE A 265 16.53 17.67 2.91
N ASN A 266 17.51 16.92 3.40
CA ASN A 266 18.79 16.74 2.71
C ASN A 266 18.65 15.63 1.65
N VAL A 267 18.23 15.99 0.43
CA VAL A 267 18.20 15.09 -0.72
C VAL A 267 19.35 15.42 -1.65
N ASP A 268 20.19 14.42 -1.94
CA ASP A 268 21.14 14.50 -3.05
C ASP A 268 20.39 14.23 -4.36
N LEU A 269 19.91 15.31 -4.98
CA LEU A 269 19.09 15.24 -6.17
C LEU A 269 19.87 14.70 -7.38
N GLU A 270 21.16 15.03 -7.50
CA GLU A 270 21.97 14.55 -8.63
C GLU A 270 22.16 13.03 -8.52
N ASN A 271 22.47 12.53 -7.32
CA ASN A 271 22.57 11.09 -7.10
C ASN A 271 21.23 10.37 -7.33
N LEU A 272 20.11 10.96 -6.89
CA LEU A 272 18.77 10.41 -7.17
C LEU A 272 18.51 10.31 -8.68
N LEU A 273 18.79 11.38 -9.44
CA LEU A 273 18.60 11.40 -10.89
C LEU A 273 19.52 10.39 -11.59
N PHE A 274 20.77 10.29 -11.15
CA PHE A 274 21.72 9.33 -11.66
C PHE A 274 21.25 7.89 -11.44
N ASP A 275 20.76 7.57 -10.23
CA ASP A 275 20.16 6.28 -9.91
C ASP A 275 18.93 5.98 -10.78
N MET A 276 18.06 6.96 -11.02
CA MET A 276 16.90 6.81 -11.89
C MET A 276 17.30 6.51 -13.34
N ILE A 277 18.37 7.13 -13.86
CA ILE A 277 18.91 6.86 -15.21
C ILE A 277 19.49 5.45 -15.27
N ILE A 278 20.36 5.08 -14.34
CA ILE A 278 21.00 3.75 -14.30
C ILE A 278 19.96 2.64 -14.20
N ARG A 279 18.95 2.82 -13.35
CA ARG A 279 17.86 1.86 -13.17
C ARG A 279 16.83 1.89 -14.30
N LYS A 280 17.05 2.71 -15.35
CA LYS A 280 16.16 2.85 -16.51
C LYS A 280 14.72 3.21 -16.12
N LYS A 281 14.57 4.05 -15.09
CA LYS A 281 13.27 4.59 -14.67
C LYS A 281 12.83 5.72 -15.59
N LEU A 282 13.77 6.57 -16.01
CA LEU A 282 13.53 7.62 -17.01
C LEU A 282 13.48 7.04 -18.43
N ASN A 283 12.93 7.82 -19.35
CA ASN A 283 12.93 7.50 -20.79
C ASN A 283 14.37 7.23 -21.26
N ALA A 284 14.52 6.29 -22.20
CA ALA A 284 15.80 6.03 -22.85
C ALA A 284 16.41 7.35 -23.35
N GLY A 285 17.73 7.50 -23.21
CA GLY A 285 18.50 8.69 -23.58
C GLY A 285 18.37 9.91 -22.66
N SER A 286 17.58 9.84 -21.58
CA SER A 286 17.64 10.85 -20.52
C SER A 286 19.05 10.91 -19.92
N LYS A 287 19.60 12.12 -19.78
CA LYS A 287 20.98 12.34 -19.31
C LYS A 287 21.12 13.62 -18.50
N ILE A 288 22.15 13.67 -17.67
CA ILE A 288 22.53 14.86 -16.90
C ILE A 288 23.69 15.55 -17.64
N ASP A 289 23.51 16.83 -17.96
CA ASP A 289 24.59 17.72 -18.35
C ASP A 289 25.13 18.39 -17.08
N GLN A 290 26.29 17.93 -16.62
CA GLN A 290 26.90 18.41 -15.38
C GLN A 290 27.47 19.84 -15.50
N LEU A 291 27.85 20.28 -16.70
CA LEU A 291 28.40 21.62 -16.90
C LEU A 291 27.31 22.67 -16.75
N GLU A 292 26.15 22.40 -17.36
CA GLU A 292 25.00 23.31 -17.31
C GLU A 292 24.04 23.03 -16.13
N ASN A 293 24.27 21.93 -15.41
CA ASN A 293 23.44 21.42 -14.31
C ASN A 293 21.97 21.20 -14.75
N ILE A 294 21.80 20.55 -15.90
CA ILE A 294 20.51 20.32 -16.56
C ILE A 294 20.24 18.81 -16.67
N LEU A 295 19.02 18.41 -16.33
CA LEU A 295 18.46 17.13 -16.71
C LEU A 295 17.78 17.27 -18.08
N GLN A 296 18.24 16.51 -19.06
CA GLN A 296 17.61 16.42 -20.37
C GLN A 296 16.76 15.16 -20.43
N PHE A 297 15.48 15.32 -20.73
CA PHE A 297 14.56 14.24 -21.05
C PHE A 297 14.58 14.06 -22.57
N GLU A 298 14.92 12.86 -23.04
CA GLU A 298 14.79 12.58 -24.48
C GLU A 298 13.29 12.49 -24.85
N GLU A 299 12.94 13.04 -26.02
CA GLU A 299 11.61 12.84 -26.59
C GLU A 299 11.37 11.34 -26.77
N SER A 300 10.25 10.82 -26.29
CA SER A 300 9.90 9.43 -26.54
C SER A 300 9.84 9.20 -28.05
N ALA A 301 10.34 8.06 -28.52
CA ALA A 301 10.29 7.65 -29.94
C ALA A 301 8.86 7.62 -30.53
N GLU A 302 7.84 7.82 -29.70
CA GLU A 302 6.42 7.99 -30.02
C GLU A 302 6.14 9.16 -30.98
N ASN A 303 7.02 10.15 -31.13
CA ASN A 303 6.82 11.27 -32.07
C ASN A 303 6.61 10.81 -33.53
N SER A 304 7.23 9.70 -33.93
CA SER A 304 7.03 9.11 -35.26
C SER A 304 5.68 8.39 -35.44
N VAL A 305 5.15 7.81 -34.36
CA VAL A 305 3.85 7.12 -34.34
C VAL A 305 2.72 8.13 -34.22
N GLN A 306 2.87 9.15 -33.36
CA GLN A 306 1.94 10.25 -33.20
C GLN A 306 1.74 11.06 -34.49
N LEU A 307 2.79 11.27 -35.28
CA LEU A 307 2.66 11.95 -36.58
C LEU A 307 1.73 11.17 -37.53
N ASN A 308 1.87 9.86 -37.61
CA ASN A 308 1.00 9.02 -38.44
C ASN A 308 -0.44 9.00 -37.94
N ASP A 309 -0.65 9.00 -36.62
CA ASP A 309 -1.99 9.04 -36.04
C ASP A 309 -2.64 10.44 -36.19
N HIS A 310 -1.86 11.52 -36.14
CA HIS A 310 -2.34 12.87 -36.48
C HIS A 310 -2.74 12.97 -37.95
N ILE A 311 -1.95 12.41 -38.87
CA ILE A 311 -2.29 12.35 -40.30
C ILE A 311 -3.62 11.60 -40.50
N LYS A 312 -3.82 10.47 -39.81
CA LYS A 312 -5.09 9.72 -39.86
C LYS A 312 -6.24 10.52 -39.28
N GLN A 313 -6.08 11.14 -38.11
CA GLN A 313 -7.13 11.93 -37.47
C GLN A 313 -7.56 13.11 -38.35
N VAL A 314 -6.61 13.83 -38.94
CA VAL A 314 -6.90 14.91 -39.90
C VAL A 314 -7.61 14.36 -41.13
N GLY A 315 -7.17 13.22 -41.67
CA GLY A 315 -7.83 12.55 -42.79
C GLY A 315 -9.27 12.12 -42.51
N THR A 316 -9.54 11.60 -41.30
CA THR A 316 -10.90 11.28 -40.83
C THR A 316 -11.74 12.55 -40.68
N LEU A 317 -11.19 13.60 -40.08
CA LEU A 317 -11.89 14.87 -39.89
C LEU A 317 -12.31 15.51 -41.23
N ILE A 318 -11.41 15.49 -42.22
CA ILE A 318 -11.69 15.99 -43.57
C ILE A 318 -12.77 15.15 -44.24
N SER A 319 -12.69 13.82 -44.11
CA SER A 319 -13.70 12.90 -44.67
C SER A 319 -15.08 13.15 -44.04
N ASP A 320 -15.14 13.33 -42.72
CA ASP A 320 -16.37 13.64 -42.00
C ASP A 320 -16.98 14.99 -42.39
N ILE A 321 -16.14 16.00 -42.67
CA ILE A 321 -16.58 17.30 -43.19
C ILE A 321 -17.13 17.14 -44.62
N CYS A 322 -16.43 16.42 -45.49
CA CYS A 322 -16.86 16.19 -46.88
C CYS A 322 -18.16 15.37 -46.99
N ILE A 323 -18.47 14.50 -46.03
CA ILE A 323 -19.72 13.73 -46.00
C ILE A 323 -20.92 14.60 -45.52
N ARG A 324 -20.65 15.68 -44.79
CA ARG A 324 -21.68 16.56 -44.20
C ARG A 324 -22.01 17.82 -45.02
N ILE A 325 -21.31 18.04 -46.13
CA ILE A 325 -21.56 19.13 -47.10
C ILE A 325 -22.22 18.55 -48.35
#